data_AF-A0A1Q7MS68-F1
#
_entry.id   AF-A0A1Q7MS68-F1
#
_cell.length_a   1.000
_cell.length_b   1.000
_cell.length_c   1.000
_cell.angle_alpha   90.00
_cell.angle_beta   90.00
_cell.angle_gamma   90.00
#
_symmetry.space_group_name_H-M   'P 1'
#
loop_
_entity.id
_entity.type
_entity.pdbx_description
1 polymer ?
#
loop_
_entity_poly.entity_id
_entity_poly.type
_entity_poly.pdbx_seq_one_letter_code
_entity_poly.pdbx_strand_id
1 'polypeptide(L)' 'MGRIIASVTIENVGQPVKNLRCDALVDTAASHLVLPKAWMDRLGLNRMQELDVETATQDVMRGELCGPSG' A
#
# COMPACT_ATOMS: atom_id res chain seq x y z
N MET A 1 22.76 -8.32 -3.66
CA MET A 1 21.59 -8.33 -4.55
C MET A 1 21.11 -6.90 -4.70
N GLY A 2 20.89 -6.40 -5.92
CA GLY A 2 20.51 -5.00 -6.15
C GLY A 2 19.08 -4.71 -5.72
N ARG A 3 18.82 -3.49 -5.25
CA ARG A 3 17.47 -2.99 -4.96
C ARG A 3 17.10 -1.97 -6.03
N ILE A 4 15.95 -2.15 -6.69
CA ILE A 4 15.42 -1.13 -7.60
C ILE A 4 14.50 -0.22 -6.78
N ILE A 5 14.88 1.06 -6.72
CA ILE A 5 14.11 2.12 -6.08
C ILE A 5 13.59 3.05 -7.16
N ALA A 6 12.32 3.41 -7.08
CA ALA A 6 11.70 4.41 -7.94
C ALA A 6 11.09 5.53 -7.10
N SER A 7 11.37 6.79 -7.45
CA SER A 7 10.63 7.93 -6.91
C SER A 7 9.25 7.98 -7.55
N VAL A 8 8.21 7.83 -6.75
CA VAL A 8 6.82 7.79 -7.20
C VAL A 8 5.99 8.87 -6.51
N THR A 9 4.93 9.31 -7.18
CA THR A 9 3.84 10.05 -6.55
C THR A 9 2.64 9.13 -6.45
N ILE A 10 2.12 8.96 -5.24
CA ILE A 10 0.90 8.20 -4.97
C ILE A 10 -0.21 9.22 -4.72
N GLU A 11 -1.29 9.13 -5.48
CA GLU A 11 -2.45 10.03 -5.38
C GLU A 11 -3.73 9.24 -5.15
N ASN A 12 -4.57 9.72 -4.24
CA ASN A 12 -5.92 9.20 -4.08
C ASN A 12 -6.82 9.76 -5.19
N VAL A 13 -7.31 8.89 -6.08
CA VAL A 13 -8.15 9.26 -7.23
C VAL A 13 -9.45 9.97 -6.81
N GLY A 14 -10.02 9.65 -5.65
CA GLY A 14 -11.23 10.31 -5.12
C GLY A 14 -10.95 11.63 -4.39
N GLN A 15 -9.71 11.86 -3.95
CA GLN A 15 -9.28 13.08 -3.27
C GLN A 15 -7.86 13.47 -3.71
N PRO A 16 -7.67 14.08 -4.90
CA PRO A 16 -6.32 14.31 -5.47
C PRO A 16 -5.38 15.14 -4.58
N VAL A 17 -5.94 15.97 -3.68
CA VAL A 17 -5.16 16.72 -2.67
C VAL A 17 -4.48 15.82 -1.63
N LYS A 18 -4.93 14.57 -1.49
CA LYS A 18 -4.34 13.52 -0.65
C LYS A 18 -3.34 12.72 -1.48
N ASN A 19 -2.15 13.28 -1.61
CA ASN A 19 -1.05 12.67 -2.33
C ASN A 19 0.26 12.71 -1.53
N LEU A 20 1.22 11.91 -1.96
CA LEU A 20 2.52 11.76 -1.34
C LEU A 20 3.56 11.40 -2.40
N ARG A 21 4.73 12.05 -2.33
CA ARG A 21 5.92 11.61 -3.04
C ARG A 21 6.83 10.79 -2.12
N CYS A 22 7.25 9.62 -2.56
CA CYS A 22 8.17 8.77 -1.81
C CYS A 22 9.04 7.93 -2.75
N ASP A 23 10.13 7.41 -2.21
CA ASP A 23 10.93 6.39 -2.87
C ASP A 23 10.37 5.00 -2.49
N ALA A 24 9.94 4.25 -3.51
CA ALA A 24 9.33 2.94 -3.35
C ALA A 24 10.24 1.83 -3.87
N LEU A 25 10.17 0.67 -3.22
CA LEU A 25 10.80 -0.56 -3.69
C LEU A 25 9.98 -1.15 -4.83
N VAL A 26 10.63 -1.44 -5.97
CA VAL A 26 10.02 -2.26 -7.02
C VAL A 26 10.12 -3.73 -6.61
N ASP A 27 8.99 -4.31 -6.25
CA ASP A 27 8.85 -5.73 -5.92
C ASP A 27 7.90 -6.40 -6.93
N THR A 28 8.46 -7.19 -7.85
CA THR A 28 7.68 -7.87 -8.89
C THR A 28 6.91 -9.09 -8.37
N ALA A 29 7.17 -9.53 -7.14
CA ALA A 29 6.45 -10.63 -6.50
C ALA A 29 5.23 -10.14 -5.69
N ALA A 30 5.10 -8.83 -5.45
CA ALA A 30 3.96 -8.26 -4.76
C ALA A 30 2.76 -8.11 -5.70
N SER A 31 1.59 -8.60 -5.30
CA SER A 31 0.34 -8.48 -6.06
C SER A 31 -0.35 -7.12 -5.89
N HIS A 32 -0.02 -6.39 -4.82
CA HIS A 32 -0.62 -5.11 -4.45
C HIS A 32 0.44 -4.13 -3.95
N LEU A 33 0.11 -2.85 -3.94
CA LEU A 33 0.92 -1.82 -3.31
C LEU A 33 0.82 -1.95 -1.78
N VAL A 34 1.95 -2.22 -1.13
CA VAL A 34 2.05 -2.27 0.33
C VAL A 34 2.54 -0.93 0.84
N LEU A 35 1.73 -0.30 1.70
CA LEU A 35 2.02 1.02 2.26
C LEU A 35 2.13 0.99 3.79
N PRO A 36 2.96 1.84 4.39
CA PRO A 36 2.98 2.00 5.84
C PRO A 36 1.60 2.41 6.37
N LYS A 37 1.11 1.73 7.42
CA LYS A 37 -0.18 2.06 8.06
C LYS A 37 -0.28 3.52 8.53
N ALA A 38 0.85 4.12 8.90
CA ALA A 38 0.95 5.53 9.27
C ALA A 38 0.55 6.52 8.14
N TRP A 39 0.40 6.05 6.90
CA TRP A 39 0.05 6.89 5.76
C TRP A 39 -1.45 6.90 5.43
N MET A 40 -2.29 6.15 6.16
CA MET A 40 -3.74 6.10 5.89
C MET A 40 -4.37 7.50 5.83
N ASP A 41 -4.18 8.32 6.86
CA ASP A 41 -4.78 9.68 6.92
C ASP A 41 -4.21 10.64 5.87
N ARG A 42 -2.92 10.45 5.52
CA ARG A 42 -2.22 11.27 4.52
C ARG A 42 -2.77 11.02 3.12
N LEU A 43 -3.08 9.77 2.82
CA LEU A 43 -3.62 9.34 1.53
C LEU A 43 -5.15 9.26 1.53
N GLY A 44 -5.83 9.53 2.65
CA GLY A 44 -7.28 9.43 2.76
C GLY A 44 -7.80 8.02 2.45
N LEU A 45 -7.06 7.00 2.87
CA LEU A 45 -7.42 5.61 2.65
C LEU A 45 -8.29 5.10 3.78
N ASN A 46 -9.33 4.35 3.42
CA ASN A 46 -10.22 3.71 4.37
C ASN A 46 -10.12 2.20 4.23
N ARG A 47 -10.31 1.50 5.35
CA ARG A 47 -10.38 0.05 5.36
C ARG A 47 -11.62 -0.39 4.58
N MET A 48 -11.41 -1.28 3.60
CA MET A 48 -12.46 -1.83 2.76
C MET A 48 -12.89 -3.21 3.26
N GLN A 49 -11.92 -4.10 3.51
CA GLN A 49 -12.17 -5.45 3.99
C GLN A 49 -10.99 -6.00 4.80
N GLU A 50 -11.24 -7.05 5.56
CA GLU A 50 -10.20 -7.93 6.08
C GLU A 50 -10.00 -9.10 5.12
N LEU A 51 -8.76 -9.54 4.96
CA LEU A 51 -8.43 -10.75 4.23
C LEU A 51 -7.39 -11.57 4.98
N ASP A 52 -7.39 -12.87 4.71
CA ASP A 52 -6.29 -13.73 5.12
C ASP A 52 -5.12 -13.51 4.16
N VAL A 53 -3.95 -13.21 4.73
CA VAL A 53 -2.70 -12.96 4.02
C VAL A 53 -1.72 -14.04 4.43
N GLU A 54 -1.29 -14.85 3.46
CA GLU A 54 -0.18 -15.78 3.65
C GLU A 54 1.14 -15.01 3.54
N THR A 55 1.95 -15.11 4.57
CA THR A 55 3.26 -14.46 4.64
C THR A 55 4.35 -15.35 4.05
N ALA A 56 5.55 -14.79 3.87
CA ALA A 56 6.70 -15.57 3.36
C ALA A 56 7.12 -16.73 4.29
N THR A 57 6.69 -16.76 5.56
CA THR A 57 6.92 -17.85 6.51
C THR A 57 5.83 -18.92 6.47
N GLN A 58 4.88 -18.83 5.52
CA GLN A 58 3.68 -19.68 5.43
C GLN A 58 2.69 -19.48 6.58
N ASP A 59 2.88 -18.45 7.41
CA ASP A 59 1.89 -18.07 8.41
C ASP A 59 0.74 -17.32 7.72
N VAL A 60 -0.48 -17.70 8.06
CA VAL A 60 -1.70 -16.98 7.65
C VAL A 60 -2.06 -15.98 8.74
N MET A 61 -2.12 -14.70 8.36
CA MET A 61 -2.52 -13.62 9.26
C MET A 61 -3.65 -12.79 8.68
N ARG A 62 -4.43 -12.16 9.55
CA ARG A 62 -5.53 -11.28 9.15
C ARG A 62 -4.97 -9.89 8.79
N GLY A 63 -5.03 -9.56 7.51
CA GLY A 63 -4.61 -8.28 6.94
C GLY A 63 -5.79 -7.36 6.64
N GLU A 64 -5.52 -6.06 6.54
CA GLU A 64 -6.50 -5.04 6.15
C GLU A 64 -6.25 -4.61 4.71
N LEU A 65 -7.25 -4.75 3.84
CA LEU A 65 -7.25 -4.12 2.52
C LEU A 65 -7.84 -2.71 2.66
N CYS A 66 -7.05 -1.71 2.29
CA CYS A 66 -7.48 -0.31 2.29
C CYS A 66 -7.52 0.22 0.86
N GLY A 67 -8.37 1.22 0.63
CA GLY A 67 -8.47 1.87 -0.66
C GLY A 67 -9.04 3.29 -0.56
N PRO A 68 -9.07 4.01 -1.69
CA PRO A 68 -9.72 5.31 -1.74
C PRO A 68 -11.21 5.14 -1.44
N SER A 69 -11.72 5.88 -0.44
CA SER A 69 -13.16 6.01 -0.26
C SER A 69 -13.73 6.90 -1.34
N GLY A 70 -14.69 6.38 -2.10
CA GLY A 70 -15.60 7.18 -2.93
C GLY A 70 -16.57 7.99 -2.07
#